data_AF-A0A9X3BFZ6-F1
#
_entry.id   AF-A0A9X3BFZ6-F1
#
_cell.length_a   1.000
_cell.length_b   1.000
_cell.length_c   1.000
_cell.angle_alpha   90.00
_cell.angle_beta   90.00
_cell.angle_gamma   90.00
#
_symmetry.space_group_name_H-M   'P 1'
#
loop_
_entity.id
_entity.type
_entity.pdbx_description
1 polymer ?
#
loop_
_entity_poly.entity_id
_entity_poly.type
_entity_poly.pdbx_seq_one_letter_code
_entity_poly.pdbx_strand_id
1 'polypeptide(L)'
;MRGLVVDAPTAHAQPALRQAAEGAGLPLIVDPLTHLFQDEQPADKGWATLSFAAARALPAEHFLDRPELTEMVRKSIAFQLDHGATILVPPYFHAKSPGDPWFQVQLAANRCAAAFLRGEGINLQVAPILAGSLKTFGARKHWAPGVDEFLRSIATLNVRYVPVALSSSR
;
A
#
# COMPACT_ATOMS: atom_id res chain seq x y z
N MET A 1 3.79 12.73 13.73
CA MET A 1 2.50 12.01 13.79
C MET A 1 2.44 11.24 15.10
N ARG A 2 1.32 11.23 15.82
CA ARG A 2 1.10 10.31 16.96
C ARG A 2 0.07 9.28 16.49
N GLY A 3 0.52 8.05 16.24
CA GLY A 3 -0.29 6.94 15.75
C GLY A 3 0.54 5.66 15.81
N LEU A 4 -0.13 4.52 15.91
CA LEU A 4 0.51 3.22 15.91
C LEU A 4 0.54 2.70 14.47
N VAL A 5 1.73 2.36 13.98
CA VAL A 5 1.91 1.68 12.69
C VAL A 5 2.37 0.26 13.00
N VAL A 6 1.69 -0.72 12.44
CA VAL A 6 2.04 -2.15 12.56
C VAL A 6 2.03 -2.77 11.17
N ASP A 7 2.94 -3.70 10.92
CA ASP A 7 2.85 -4.52 9.71
C ASP A 7 1.67 -5.50 9.78
N ALA A 8 1.14 -5.88 8.61
CA ALA A 8 0.00 -6.78 8.51
C ALA A 8 0.20 -8.15 9.21
N PRO A 9 1.35 -8.83 9.09
CA PRO A 9 1.61 -10.06 9.87
C PRO A 9 1.49 -9.86 11.38
N THR A 10 2.05 -8.77 11.90
CA THR A 10 1.99 -8.44 13.33
C THR A 10 0.56 -8.09 13.74
N ALA A 11 -0.18 -7.33 12.94
CA ALA A 11 -1.59 -7.03 13.18
C ALA A 11 -2.44 -8.31 13.26
N HIS A 12 -2.16 -9.28 12.38
CA HIS A 12 -2.82 -10.59 12.37
C HIS A 12 -2.50 -11.42 13.61
N ALA A 13 -1.21 -11.49 13.97
CA ALA A 13 -0.74 -12.30 15.09
C ALA A 13 -1.05 -11.69 16.46
N GLN A 14 -1.23 -10.36 16.55
CA GLN A 14 -1.39 -9.64 17.81
C GLN A 14 -2.61 -8.70 17.83
N PRO A 15 -3.84 -9.24 17.89
CA PRO A 15 -5.06 -8.42 17.97
C PRO A 15 -5.10 -7.45 19.17
N ALA A 16 -4.32 -7.72 20.22
CA ALA A 16 -4.19 -6.83 21.38
C ALA A 16 -3.64 -5.44 21.03
N LEU A 17 -2.87 -5.29 19.94
CA LEU A 17 -2.36 -3.99 19.50
C LEU A 17 -3.48 -3.04 19.07
N ARG A 18 -4.54 -3.59 18.45
CA ARG A 18 -5.75 -2.82 18.14
C ARG A 18 -6.39 -2.27 19.41
N GLN A 19 -6.59 -3.13 20.41
CA GLN A 19 -7.20 -2.74 21.70
C GLN A 19 -6.36 -1.68 22.41
N ALA A 20 -5.03 -1.83 22.38
CA ALA A 20 -4.12 -0.86 22.96
C ALA A 20 -4.17 0.50 22.24
N ALA A 21 -4.21 0.51 20.90
CA ALA A 21 -4.35 1.74 20.12
C ALA A 21 -5.68 2.44 20.41
N GLU A 22 -6.78 1.68 20.44
CA GLU A 22 -8.12 2.17 20.76
C GLU A 22 -8.18 2.75 22.18
N GLY A 23 -7.71 2.02 23.19
CA GLY A 23 -7.68 2.47 24.58
C GLY A 23 -6.79 3.70 24.82
N ALA A 24 -5.76 3.88 23.99
CA ALA A 24 -4.90 5.07 24.01
C ALA A 24 -5.43 6.22 23.14
N GLY A 25 -6.55 6.04 22.41
CA GLY A 25 -7.09 7.03 21.48
C GLY A 25 -6.16 7.35 20.30
N LEU A 26 -5.31 6.40 19.89
CA LEU A 26 -4.33 6.56 18.82
C LEU A 26 -4.88 6.03 17.49
N PRO A 27 -4.67 6.76 16.37
CA PRO A 27 -4.89 6.19 15.05
C PRO A 27 -4.06 4.94 14.84
N LEU A 28 -4.67 3.89 14.30
CA LEU A 28 -4.01 2.66 13.90
C LEU A 28 -3.85 2.61 12.39
N ILE A 29 -2.64 2.30 11.93
CA ILE A 29 -2.31 2.00 10.54
C ILE A 29 -1.79 0.57 10.49
N VAL A 30 -2.36 -0.21 9.60
CA VAL A 30 -1.87 -1.55 9.28
C VAL A 30 -1.19 -1.47 7.92
N ASP A 31 0.13 -1.54 7.89
CA ASP A 31 0.92 -1.54 6.66
C ASP A 31 0.75 -2.90 5.96
N PRO A 32 0.15 -2.95 4.75
CA PRO A 32 -0.10 -4.20 4.07
C PRO A 32 1.18 -4.85 3.50
N LEU A 33 2.33 -4.16 3.51
CA LEU A 33 3.62 -4.64 3.01
C LEU A 33 3.58 -5.21 1.58
N THR A 34 2.72 -4.68 0.70
CA THR A 34 2.51 -5.23 -0.65
C THR A 34 3.72 -5.13 -1.57
N HIS A 35 4.74 -4.34 -1.21
CA HIS A 35 6.01 -4.34 -1.94
C HIS A 35 6.69 -5.73 -1.89
N LEU A 36 6.36 -6.56 -0.89
CA LEU A 36 6.86 -7.93 -0.77
C LEU A 36 6.37 -8.87 -1.89
N PHE A 37 5.38 -8.48 -2.69
CA PHE A 37 5.08 -9.19 -3.94
C PHE A 37 6.25 -9.21 -4.93
N GLN A 38 7.22 -8.32 -4.77
CA GLN A 38 8.37 -8.19 -5.66
C GLN A 38 9.52 -9.15 -5.30
N ASP A 39 9.43 -9.84 -4.17
CA ASP A 39 10.45 -10.73 -3.62
C ASP A 39 9.85 -12.10 -3.24
N GLU A 40 10.66 -13.15 -3.20
CA GLU A 40 10.24 -14.45 -2.67
C GLU A 40 10.09 -14.40 -1.14
N GLN A 41 9.00 -14.96 -0.64
CA GLN A 41 8.63 -15.00 0.77
C GLN A 41 8.52 -16.45 1.26
N PRO A 42 8.88 -16.75 2.53
CA PRO A 42 8.64 -18.06 3.12
C PRO A 42 7.14 -18.40 3.14
N ALA A 43 6.73 -19.49 2.49
CA ALA A 43 5.32 -19.79 2.24
C ALA A 43 4.48 -20.10 3.49
N ASP A 44 5.11 -20.57 4.56
CA ASP A 44 4.47 -21.12 5.76
C ASP A 44 4.45 -20.14 6.95
N LYS A 45 4.92 -18.91 6.77
CA LYS A 45 4.96 -17.92 7.86
C LYS A 45 4.92 -16.47 7.38
N GLY A 46 4.49 -15.58 8.27
CA GLY A 46 4.62 -14.14 8.10
C GLY A 46 3.63 -13.58 7.08
N TRP A 47 4.15 -12.86 6.09
CA TRP A 47 3.30 -12.14 5.13
C TRP A 47 2.61 -13.07 4.12
N ALA A 48 3.29 -14.14 3.67
CA ALA A 48 2.75 -15.05 2.65
C ALA A 48 1.51 -15.83 3.11
N THR A 49 1.24 -15.91 4.42
CA THR A 49 0.07 -16.58 4.98
C THR A 49 -1.19 -15.71 5.00
N LEU A 50 -1.09 -14.43 4.64
CA LEU A 50 -2.22 -13.50 4.60
C LEU A 50 -3.09 -13.75 3.36
N SER A 51 -4.40 -13.53 3.50
CA SER A 51 -5.40 -13.85 2.46
C SER A 51 -5.26 -13.05 1.15
N PHE A 52 -4.51 -11.95 1.18
CA PHE A 52 -4.22 -11.09 0.04
C PHE A 52 -2.79 -11.24 -0.48
N ALA A 53 -1.94 -12.07 0.14
CA ALA A 53 -0.51 -12.18 -0.16
C ALA A 53 -0.18 -13.39 -1.04
N ALA A 54 1.09 -13.51 -1.43
CA ALA A 54 1.63 -14.67 -2.14
C ALA A 54 3.06 -14.98 -1.67
N ALA A 55 3.43 -16.25 -1.65
CA ALA A 55 4.79 -16.68 -1.30
C ALA A 55 5.80 -16.40 -2.43
N ARG A 56 5.39 -16.60 -3.69
CA ARG A 56 6.25 -16.37 -4.84
C ARG A 56 6.29 -14.88 -5.19
N ALA A 57 7.45 -14.42 -5.67
CA ALA A 57 7.53 -13.15 -6.36
C ALA A 57 6.60 -13.16 -7.59
N LEU A 58 5.86 -12.07 -7.78
CA LEU A 58 4.98 -11.88 -8.92
C LEU A 58 5.54 -10.74 -9.79
N PRO A 59 5.58 -10.90 -11.11
CA PRO A 59 6.06 -9.85 -11.99
C PRO A 59 4.97 -8.76 -12.15
N ALA A 60 5.37 -7.54 -12.55
CA ALA A 60 4.44 -6.42 -12.65
C ALA A 60 3.26 -6.71 -13.61
N GLU A 61 3.52 -7.48 -14.67
CA GLU A 61 2.56 -7.90 -15.68
C GLU A 61 1.38 -8.68 -15.08
N HIS A 62 1.61 -9.40 -13.98
CA HIS A 62 0.55 -10.10 -13.25
C HIS A 62 -0.54 -9.14 -12.74
N PHE A 63 -0.15 -7.92 -12.38
CA PHE A 63 -1.06 -6.89 -11.83
C PHE A 63 -1.47 -5.84 -12.86
N LEU A 64 -0.92 -5.89 -14.08
CA LEU A 64 -1.47 -5.12 -15.18
C LEU A 64 -2.79 -5.72 -15.67
N ASP A 65 -3.05 -7.00 -15.38
CA ASP A 65 -4.38 -7.58 -15.48
C ASP A 65 -5.30 -7.04 -14.37
N ARG A 66 -6.45 -6.52 -14.78
CA ARG A 66 -7.32 -5.71 -13.91
C ARG A 66 -8.05 -6.51 -12.83
N PRO A 67 -8.53 -7.75 -13.07
CA PRO A 67 -9.19 -8.56 -12.05
C PRO A 67 -8.27 -8.86 -10.86
N GLU A 68 -7.03 -9.26 -11.10
CA GLU A 68 -6.03 -9.64 -10.10
C GLU A 68 -5.68 -8.46 -9.21
N LEU A 69 -5.39 -7.31 -9.82
CA LEU A 69 -5.11 -6.07 -9.09
C LEU A 69 -6.31 -5.62 -8.26
N THR A 70 -7.51 -5.68 -8.83
CA THR A 70 -8.74 -5.27 -8.13
C THR A 70 -9.02 -6.17 -6.92
N GLU A 71 -8.86 -7.49 -7.09
CA GLU A 71 -9.05 -8.45 -6.01
C GLU A 71 -8.00 -8.30 -4.92
N MET A 72 -6.73 -8.09 -5.29
CA MET A 72 -5.65 -7.83 -4.33
C MET A 72 -5.90 -6.55 -3.53
N VAL A 73 -6.29 -5.45 -4.21
CA VAL A 73 -6.66 -4.18 -3.55
C VAL A 73 -7.82 -4.38 -2.57
N ARG A 74 -8.89 -5.06 -3.01
CA ARG A 74 -10.06 -5.34 -2.19
C ARG A 74 -9.69 -6.10 -0.93
N LYS A 75 -8.96 -7.22 -1.07
CA LYS A 75 -8.57 -8.06 0.06
C LYS A 75 -7.59 -7.36 1.01
N SER A 76 -6.65 -6.58 0.48
CA SER A 76 -5.68 -5.82 1.28
C SER A 76 -6.36 -4.74 2.12
N ILE A 77 -7.31 -3.98 1.53
CA ILE A 77 -8.05 -2.96 2.27
C ILE A 77 -9.02 -3.59 3.27
N ALA A 78 -9.73 -4.66 2.88
CA ALA A 78 -10.62 -5.40 3.78
C ALA A 78 -9.86 -5.92 5.00
N PHE A 79 -8.67 -6.49 4.80
CA PHE A 79 -7.81 -6.94 5.89
C PHE A 79 -7.49 -5.81 6.86
N GLN A 80 -7.12 -4.63 6.37
CA GLN A 80 -6.82 -3.48 7.25
C GLN A 80 -8.03 -3.06 8.08
N LEU A 81 -9.22 -3.03 7.48
CA LEU A 81 -10.49 -2.71 8.16
C LEU A 81 -10.79 -3.74 9.25
N ASP A 82 -10.67 -5.03 8.94
CA ASP A 82 -10.91 -6.14 9.89
C ASP A 82 -9.98 -6.05 11.11
N HIS A 83 -8.76 -5.55 10.90
CA HIS A 83 -7.76 -5.36 11.96
C HIS A 83 -7.81 -3.97 12.61
N GLY A 84 -8.85 -3.18 12.34
CA GLY A 84 -9.15 -1.93 13.04
C GLY A 84 -8.33 -0.73 12.58
N ALA A 85 -7.77 -0.76 11.36
CA ALA A 85 -7.10 0.41 10.81
C ALA A 85 -8.06 1.60 10.69
N THR A 86 -7.64 2.75 11.22
CA THR A 86 -8.38 4.02 11.15
C THR A 86 -7.85 4.95 10.06
N ILE A 87 -6.68 4.64 9.53
CA ILE A 87 -6.11 5.24 8.32
C ILE A 87 -5.67 4.07 7.42
N LEU A 88 -6.18 4.06 6.19
CA LEU A 88 -5.95 2.98 5.23
C LEU A 88 -4.70 3.26 4.39
N VAL A 89 -3.95 2.21 4.07
CA VAL A 89 -2.80 2.24 3.17
C VAL A 89 -3.17 1.40 1.95
N PRO A 90 -3.44 2.01 0.78
CA PRO A 90 -3.62 1.27 -0.46
C PRO A 90 -2.37 0.43 -0.77
N PRO A 91 -2.49 -0.65 -1.55
CA PRO A 91 -1.32 -1.38 -2.00
C PRO A 91 -0.29 -0.45 -2.64
N TYR A 92 0.96 -0.69 -2.28
CA TYR A 92 2.12 0.01 -2.80
C TYR A 92 3.24 -0.93 -3.22
N PHE A 93 4.08 -0.46 -4.15
CA PHE A 93 5.19 -1.20 -4.74
C PHE A 93 6.41 -0.29 -4.88
N HIS A 94 7.60 -0.86 -4.79
CA HIS A 94 8.84 -0.15 -5.06
C HIS A 94 9.05 0.01 -6.57
N ALA A 95 9.17 1.25 -7.05
CA ALA A 95 9.49 1.56 -8.44
C ALA A 95 10.90 2.18 -8.59
N LYS A 96 11.66 1.75 -9.59
CA LYS A 96 13.00 2.31 -9.87
C LYS A 96 12.94 3.66 -10.59
N SER A 97 11.90 3.88 -11.38
CA SER A 97 11.69 5.11 -12.15
C SER A 97 10.23 5.29 -12.53
N PRO A 98 9.83 6.48 -13.05
CA PRO A 98 8.51 6.66 -13.67
C PRO A 98 8.21 5.72 -14.85
N GLY A 99 9.25 5.23 -15.53
CA GLY A 99 9.11 4.25 -16.63
C GLY A 99 9.11 2.80 -16.16
N ASP A 100 9.23 2.53 -14.87
CA ASP A 100 9.18 1.18 -14.30
C ASP A 100 7.74 0.63 -14.38
N PRO A 101 7.51 -0.59 -14.89
CA PRO A 101 6.19 -1.22 -14.89
C PRO A 101 5.50 -1.22 -13.52
N TRP A 102 6.26 -1.36 -12.42
CA TRP A 102 5.70 -1.29 -11.07
C TRP A 102 5.13 0.09 -10.73
N PHE A 103 5.65 1.16 -11.31
CA PHE A 103 5.05 2.48 -11.16
C PHE A 103 3.67 2.52 -11.81
N GLN A 104 3.47 1.90 -12.97
CA GLN A 104 2.15 1.82 -13.60
C GLN A 104 1.16 0.98 -12.78
N VAL A 105 1.63 -0.13 -12.20
CA VAL A 105 0.85 -0.94 -11.24
C VAL A 105 0.46 -0.10 -10.02
N GLN A 106 1.38 0.70 -9.45
CA GLN A 106 1.08 1.61 -8.34
C GLN A 106 -0.04 2.60 -8.66
N LEU A 107 0.04 3.26 -9.83
CA LEU A 107 -0.99 4.22 -10.25
C LEU A 107 -2.35 3.53 -10.45
N ALA A 108 -2.34 2.31 -10.99
CA ALA A 108 -3.55 1.52 -11.16
C ALA A 108 -4.14 1.09 -9.82
N ALA A 109 -3.31 0.63 -8.87
CA ALA A 109 -3.72 0.24 -7.53
C ALA A 109 -4.39 1.40 -6.78
N ASN A 110 -3.84 2.61 -6.90
CA ASN A 110 -4.43 3.83 -6.32
C ASN A 110 -5.84 4.10 -6.87
N ARG A 111 -6.03 3.96 -8.19
CA ARG A 111 -7.34 4.13 -8.83
C ARG A 111 -8.33 3.02 -8.44
N CYS A 112 -7.87 1.78 -8.35
CA CYS A 112 -8.69 0.65 -7.88
C CYS A 112 -9.12 0.86 -6.42
N ALA A 113 -8.21 1.33 -5.56
CA ALA A 113 -8.54 1.65 -4.17
C ALA A 113 -9.59 2.76 -4.09
N ALA A 114 -9.45 3.81 -4.89
CA ALA A 114 -10.44 4.90 -4.95
C ALA A 114 -11.82 4.43 -5.44
N ALA A 115 -11.85 3.52 -6.41
CA ALA A 115 -13.09 2.93 -6.90
C ALA A 115 -13.74 2.03 -5.84
N PHE A 116 -12.96 1.17 -5.19
CA PHE A 116 -13.44 0.27 -4.13
C PHE A 116 -14.01 1.05 -2.94
N LEU A 117 -13.25 1.99 -2.37
CA LEU A 117 -13.69 2.77 -1.22
C LEU A 117 -14.98 3.55 -1.51
N ARG A 118 -15.10 4.11 -2.72
CA ARG A 118 -16.31 4.81 -3.15
C ARG A 118 -17.49 3.87 -3.32
N GLY A 119 -17.28 2.70 -3.93
CA GLY A 119 -18.31 1.69 -4.12
C GLY A 119 -18.89 1.16 -2.82
N GLU A 120 -18.02 0.99 -1.80
CA GLU A 120 -18.41 0.53 -0.46
C GLU A 120 -18.88 1.68 0.48
N GLY A 121 -18.86 2.93 0.02
CA GLY A 121 -19.21 4.09 0.86
C GLY A 121 -18.24 4.31 2.05
N ILE A 122 -17.01 3.82 1.95
CA ILE A 122 -15.98 3.95 3.01
C ILE A 122 -15.31 5.32 2.89
N ASN A 123 -15.47 6.15 3.91
CA ASN A 123 -14.88 7.50 3.96
C ASN A 123 -13.76 7.63 5.02
N LEU A 124 -12.94 6.60 5.18
CA LEU A 124 -11.75 6.67 6.03
C LEU A 124 -10.63 7.46 5.34
N GLN A 125 -9.73 7.99 6.17
CA GLN A 125 -8.53 8.67 5.70
C GLN A 125 -7.55 7.66 5.08
N VAL A 126 -6.83 8.10 4.07
CA VAL A 126 -5.92 7.26 3.30
C VAL A 126 -4.50 7.84 3.32
N ALA A 127 -3.49 6.97 3.45
CA ALA A 127 -2.08 7.30 3.40
C ALA A 127 -1.36 6.52 2.28
N PRO A 128 -1.57 6.90 1.00
CA PRO A 128 -0.91 6.22 -0.12
C PRO A 128 0.60 6.46 -0.09
N ILE A 129 1.38 5.40 -0.27
CA ILE A 129 2.84 5.43 -0.15
C ILE A 129 3.48 5.53 -1.54
N LEU A 130 4.38 6.50 -1.71
CA LEU A 130 5.31 6.52 -2.85
C LEU A 130 6.61 5.82 -2.43
N ALA A 131 6.79 4.58 -2.88
CA ALA A 131 8.01 3.80 -2.65
C ALA A 131 8.86 3.72 -3.92
N GLY A 132 10.16 4.00 -3.83
CA GLY A 132 11.02 3.92 -5.01
C GLY A 132 12.44 4.44 -4.88
N SER A 133 13.12 4.62 -6.00
CA SER A 133 14.50 5.11 -6.02
C SER A 133 14.59 6.60 -5.68
N LEU A 134 15.42 6.94 -4.68
CA LEU A 134 15.79 8.31 -4.34
C LEU A 134 16.43 9.05 -5.52
N LYS A 135 17.25 8.36 -6.32
CA LYS A 135 17.94 8.98 -7.47
C LYS A 135 16.96 9.48 -8.52
N THR A 136 15.88 8.74 -8.72
CA THR A 136 14.89 9.08 -9.72
C THR A 136 13.82 9.99 -9.14
N PHE A 137 13.08 9.54 -8.12
CA PHE A 137 11.95 10.29 -7.57
C PHE A 137 12.37 11.50 -6.71
N GLY A 138 13.60 11.52 -6.19
CA GLY A 138 14.17 12.69 -5.51
C GLY A 138 14.67 13.80 -6.44
N ALA A 139 14.96 13.48 -7.71
CA ALA A 139 15.45 14.46 -8.67
C ALA A 139 14.30 15.21 -9.35
N ARG A 140 14.28 16.55 -9.21
CA ARG A 140 13.21 17.42 -9.73
C ARG A 140 12.88 17.21 -11.21
N LYS A 141 13.86 16.86 -12.04
CA LYS A 141 13.67 16.55 -13.47
C LYS A 141 12.69 15.39 -13.73
N HIS A 142 12.44 14.55 -12.74
CA HIS A 142 11.51 13.42 -12.83
C HIS A 142 10.21 13.64 -12.05
N TRP A 143 9.98 14.81 -11.46
CA TRP A 143 8.77 15.04 -10.66
C TRP A 143 7.50 15.01 -11.51
N ALA A 144 7.48 15.70 -12.66
CA ALA A 144 6.32 15.70 -13.54
C ALA A 144 5.89 14.28 -14.00
N PRO A 145 6.80 13.42 -14.50
CA PRO A 145 6.40 12.05 -14.86
C PRO A 145 6.25 11.10 -13.66
N GLY A 146 6.81 11.44 -12.49
CA GLY A 146 6.80 10.60 -11.29
C GLY A 146 5.87 11.10 -10.19
N VAL A 147 6.35 12.07 -9.41
CA VAL A 147 5.61 12.61 -8.24
C VAL A 147 4.24 13.16 -8.64
N ASP A 148 4.16 14.01 -9.67
CA ASP A 148 2.90 14.65 -10.07
C ASP A 148 1.90 13.62 -10.60
N GLU A 149 2.38 12.61 -11.34
CA GLU A 149 1.53 11.52 -11.83
C GLU A 149 1.01 10.65 -10.68
N PHE A 150 1.85 10.35 -9.69
CA PHE A 150 1.42 9.68 -8.47
C PHE A 150 0.34 10.50 -7.74
N LEU A 151 0.55 11.80 -7.55
CA LEU A 151 -0.43 12.70 -6.91
C LEU A 151 -1.76 12.75 -7.68
N ARG A 152 -1.72 12.78 -9.02
CA ARG A 152 -2.93 12.68 -9.86
C ARG A 152 -3.68 11.37 -9.63
N SER A 153 -2.98 10.25 -9.49
CA SER A 153 -3.62 8.94 -9.27
C SER A 153 -4.38 8.82 -7.94
N ILE A 154 -4.02 9.63 -6.94
CA ILE A 154 -4.64 9.65 -5.61
C ILE A 154 -5.60 10.82 -5.40
N ALA A 155 -5.80 11.68 -6.40
CA ALA A 155 -6.55 12.94 -6.26
C ALA A 155 -8.03 12.75 -5.85
N THR A 156 -8.58 11.54 -6.01
CA THR A 156 -9.97 11.21 -5.63
C THR A 156 -10.09 10.47 -4.31
N LEU A 157 -8.97 10.21 -3.63
CA LEU A 157 -8.94 9.61 -2.29
C LEU A 157 -9.04 10.69 -1.21
N ASN A 158 -9.59 10.33 -0.05
CA ASN A 158 -9.53 11.17 1.16
C ASN A 158 -8.12 11.10 1.78
N VAL A 159 -7.14 11.69 1.08
CA VAL A 159 -5.72 11.60 1.45
C VAL A 159 -5.44 12.46 2.69
N ARG A 160 -4.87 11.85 3.72
CA ARG A 160 -4.41 12.57 4.92
C ARG A 160 -2.97 13.05 4.81
N TYR A 161 -2.09 12.21 4.28
CA TYR A 161 -0.70 12.54 3.92
C TYR A 161 -0.18 11.47 2.96
N VAL A 162 0.97 11.73 2.35
CA VAL A 162 1.65 10.80 1.44
C VAL A 162 2.99 10.41 2.06
N PRO A 163 3.14 9.21 2.65
CA PRO A 163 4.45 8.71 3.05
C PRO A 163 5.33 8.49 1.83
N VAL A 164 6.62 8.71 2.02
CA VAL A 164 7.62 8.57 0.97
C VAL A 164 8.71 7.64 1.48
N ALA A 165 8.89 6.51 0.80
CA ALA A 165 9.87 5.49 1.13
C ALA A 165 10.89 5.40 -0.01
N LEU A 166 11.95 6.21 0.08
CA LEU A 166 12.96 6.29 -0.98
C LEU A 166 14.26 5.57 -0.59
N SER A 167 14.71 4.68 -1.47
CA SER A 167 16.00 3.99 -1.29
C SER A 167 17.07 4.53 -2.23
N SER A 168 18.31 4.58 -1.74
CA SER A 168 19.51 4.90 -2.53
C SER A 168 20.19 3.65 -3.12
N SER A 169 19.79 2.44 -2.71
CA SER A 169 20.30 1.17 -3.24
C SER A 169 19.78 0.88 -4.65
N ARG A 170 20.58 0.11 -5.42
CA ARG A 170 20.42 -0.14 -6.86
C ARG A 170 19.46 -1.30 -7.13
#